data_AF-A0A7I0HU63-F1
#
_entry.id   AF-A0A7I0HU63-F1
#
_cell.length_a   1.000
_cell.length_b   1.000
_cell.length_c   1.000
_cell.angle_alpha   90.00
_cell.angle_beta   90.00
_cell.angle_gamma   90.00
#
_symmetry.space_group_name_H-M   'P 1'
#
loop_
_entity.id
_entity.type
_entity.pdbx_description
1 polymer ?
#
loop_
_entity_poly.entity_id
_entity_poly.type
_entity_poly.pdbx_seq_one_letter_code
_entity_poly.pdbx_strand_id
1 'polypeptide(L)'
;MAKQKKKETTNIFLISPIGKKGTDVYQKFKDSLDFIIKPAIENSNFELKLTRADEIQKPGSIISDIVNQIANSYIVIADLTDFNPNVFYELGVRHALSNRTILIAQSEEFIPFDLKDYRTIIYDNSAKGAKIFSDSLNSFIKEIFETPDLIDNPVLEKLKKRETKEIEHQITPISKKEKQNNLSERFERIARIDRLEAQRTYTKHSIYFDNGKKEFEIPGSEGSFRLFWKLDSNKETILNYYYISKNEEHINWDTLRSEIRLLIAETSDFPSDIKFILLTDKKITIRSKIELITSFNKLLSKIPSKRRKFYILDIWDDMFLKKWEKKEGIID
;
A
#
# COMPACT_ATOMS: atom_id res chain seq x y z
N MET A 1 5.47 -38.68 -1.08
CA MET A 1 4.57 -38.02 -0.11
C MET A 1 4.53 -36.53 -0.43
N ALA A 2 3.46 -36.05 -1.07
CA ALA A 2 3.29 -34.63 -1.35
C ALA A 2 2.99 -33.89 -0.04
N LYS A 3 3.81 -32.91 0.32
CA LYS A 3 3.51 -31.98 1.42
C LYS A 3 2.26 -31.18 1.02
N GLN A 4 1.14 -31.44 1.70
CA GLN A 4 -0.04 -30.59 1.61
C GLN A 4 0.37 -29.15 1.96
N LYS A 5 0.21 -28.22 1.02
CA LYS A 5 0.27 -26.78 1.31
C LYS A 5 -0.82 -26.48 2.35
N LYS A 6 -0.41 -26.03 3.53
CA LYS A 6 -1.30 -25.52 4.57
C LYS A 6 -2.06 -24.34 3.95
N LYS A 7 -3.38 -24.45 3.74
CA LYS A 7 -4.21 -23.29 3.36
C LYS A 7 -4.04 -22.25 4.47
N GLU A 8 -3.81 -20.99 4.09
CA GLU A 8 -3.68 -19.90 5.06
C GLU A 8 -5.08 -19.54 5.58
N THR A 9 -5.30 -19.75 6.88
CA THR A 9 -6.55 -19.38 7.54
C THR A 9 -6.68 -17.86 7.60
N THR A 10 -7.80 -17.33 7.13
CA THR A 10 -8.08 -15.90 7.11
C THR A 10 -8.77 -15.46 8.40
N ASN A 11 -8.24 -14.45 9.07
CA ASN A 11 -8.80 -13.94 10.32
C ASN A 11 -9.97 -12.98 10.06
N ILE A 12 -11.08 -13.23 10.76
CA ILE A 12 -12.26 -12.38 10.84
C ILE A 12 -12.40 -11.88 12.27
N PHE A 13 -12.57 -10.56 12.42
CA PHE A 13 -12.87 -9.97 13.72
C PHE A 13 -14.31 -9.46 13.77
N LEU A 14 -15.03 -9.80 14.83
CA LEU A 14 -16.38 -9.32 15.07
C LEU A 14 -16.36 -8.18 16.09
N ILE A 15 -16.81 -7.02 15.63
CA ILE A 15 -17.19 -5.87 16.44
C ILE A 15 -18.69 -6.03 16.75
N SER A 16 -19.04 -6.22 18.02
CA SER A 16 -20.43 -6.26 18.45
C SER A 16 -20.57 -5.79 19.89
N PRO A 17 -21.77 -5.39 20.34
CA PRO A 17 -21.99 -4.92 21.70
C PRO A 17 -21.57 -5.96 22.73
N ILE A 18 -20.65 -5.57 23.62
CA ILE A 18 -20.19 -6.40 24.73
C ILE A 18 -20.96 -5.99 25.98
N GLY A 19 -22.03 -6.72 26.27
CA GLY A 19 -22.75 -6.61 27.54
C GLY A 19 -21.95 -7.21 28.70
N LYS A 20 -22.31 -6.85 29.94
CA LYS A 20 -21.79 -7.55 31.12
C LYS A 20 -22.36 -8.97 31.16
N LYS A 21 -21.53 -9.98 31.44
CA LYS A 21 -22.00 -11.38 31.60
C LYS A 21 -23.19 -11.45 32.57
N GLY A 22 -24.23 -12.17 32.16
CA GLY A 22 -25.48 -12.30 32.92
C GLY A 22 -26.52 -11.19 32.68
N THR A 23 -26.29 -10.29 31.71
CA THR A 23 -27.30 -9.31 31.27
C THR A 23 -27.99 -9.74 29.98
N ASP A 24 -29.20 -9.24 29.75
CA ASP A 24 -29.97 -9.52 28.52
C ASP A 24 -29.22 -9.07 27.27
N VAL A 25 -28.50 -7.95 27.34
CA VAL A 25 -27.64 -7.47 26.25
C VAL A 25 -26.56 -8.50 25.93
N TYR A 26 -25.85 -9.00 26.96
CA TYR A 26 -24.83 -10.02 26.74
C TYR A 26 -25.42 -11.28 26.11
N GLN A 27 -26.57 -11.76 26.62
CA GLN A 27 -27.20 -12.97 26.09
C GLN A 27 -27.67 -12.77 24.64
N LYS A 28 -28.35 -11.67 24.33
CA LYS A 28 -28.83 -11.32 22.98
C LYS A 28 -27.70 -11.41 21.94
N PHE A 29 -26.57 -10.73 22.19
CA PHE A 29 -25.45 -10.70 21.24
C PHE A 29 -24.60 -11.97 21.29
N LYS A 30 -24.64 -12.73 22.39
CA LYS A 30 -24.05 -14.07 22.45
C LYS A 30 -24.85 -15.06 21.61
N ASP A 31 -26.18 -15.00 21.66
CA ASP A 31 -27.06 -15.85 20.85
C ASP A 31 -26.92 -15.54 19.36
N SER A 32 -26.90 -14.26 18.97
CA SER A 32 -26.65 -13.90 17.57
C SER A 32 -25.26 -14.34 17.09
N LEU A 33 -24.23 -14.27 17.94
CA LEU A 33 -22.93 -14.85 17.62
C LEU A 33 -23.00 -16.37 17.41
N ASP A 34 -23.53 -17.10 18.40
CA ASP A 34 -23.41 -18.56 18.46
C ASP A 34 -24.36 -19.27 17.49
N PHE A 35 -25.54 -18.69 17.20
CA PHE A 35 -26.56 -19.33 16.37
C PHE A 35 -26.66 -18.76 14.95
N ILE A 36 -26.16 -17.55 14.69
CA ILE A 36 -26.28 -16.89 13.39
C ILE A 36 -24.90 -16.69 12.76
N ILE A 37 -24.03 -15.91 13.41
CA ILE A 37 -22.77 -15.45 12.79
C ILE A 37 -21.77 -16.59 12.67
N LYS A 38 -21.52 -17.32 13.75
CA LYS A 38 -20.52 -18.39 13.79
C LYS A 38 -20.90 -19.55 12.85
N PRO A 39 -22.14 -20.08 12.85
CA PRO A 39 -22.51 -21.12 11.90
C PRO A 39 -22.42 -20.66 10.44
N ALA A 40 -22.75 -19.40 10.13
CA ALA A 40 -22.61 -18.87 8.77
C ALA A 40 -21.15 -18.85 8.29
N ILE A 41 -20.21 -18.50 9.17
CA ILE A 41 -18.77 -18.50 8.87
C ILE A 41 -18.24 -19.93 8.74
N GLU A 42 -18.63 -20.83 9.65
CA GLU A 42 -18.21 -22.24 9.63
C GLU A 42 -18.74 -23.01 8.42
N ASN A 43 -19.94 -22.67 7.94
CA ASN A 43 -20.55 -23.23 6.73
C ASN A 43 -20.08 -22.54 5.44
N SER A 44 -19.17 -21.57 5.53
CA SER A 44 -18.60 -20.93 4.35
C SER A 44 -17.63 -21.88 3.63
N ASN A 45 -17.43 -21.64 2.33
CA ASN A 45 -16.44 -22.39 1.53
C ASN A 45 -14.99 -21.90 1.76
N PHE A 46 -14.77 -21.03 2.75
CA PHE A 46 -13.51 -20.37 3.02
C PHE A 46 -12.91 -20.87 4.34
N GLU A 47 -11.58 -20.90 4.44
CA GLU A 47 -10.93 -21.19 5.73
C GLU A 47 -10.84 -19.92 6.57
N LEU A 48 -11.86 -19.71 7.39
CA LEU A 48 -12.05 -18.50 8.18
C LEU A 48 -11.89 -18.80 9.66
N LYS A 49 -11.28 -17.86 10.39
CA LYS A 49 -11.22 -17.88 11.85
C LYS A 49 -11.89 -16.64 12.39
N LEU A 50 -13.06 -16.82 12.99
CA LEU A 50 -13.74 -15.76 13.73
C LEU A 50 -13.08 -15.53 15.09
N THR A 51 -12.99 -14.28 15.51
CA THR A 51 -12.62 -13.89 16.87
C THR A 51 -13.49 -12.73 17.31
N ARG A 52 -14.08 -12.82 18.51
CA ARG A 52 -14.73 -11.69 19.17
C ARG A 52 -13.86 -11.17 20.31
N ALA A 53 -13.97 -9.87 20.62
CA ALA A 53 -13.14 -9.20 21.61
C ALA A 53 -13.16 -9.86 23.02
N ASP A 54 -14.30 -10.39 23.47
CA ASP A 54 -14.42 -11.05 24.79
C ASP A 54 -13.82 -12.46 24.85
N GLU A 55 -13.43 -13.04 23.70
CA GLU A 55 -12.71 -14.33 23.62
C GLU A 55 -11.19 -14.16 23.77
N ILE A 56 -10.70 -12.92 23.75
CA ILE A 56 -9.27 -12.61 23.88
C ILE A 56 -8.87 -12.69 25.36
N GLN A 57 -8.35 -13.85 25.76
CA GLN A 57 -7.78 -14.05 27.09
C GLN A 57 -6.26 -13.84 27.05
N LYS A 58 -5.82 -12.58 27.07
CA LYS A 58 -4.39 -12.22 27.13
C LYS A 58 -4.11 -11.21 28.24
N PRO A 59 -2.96 -11.30 28.94
CA PRO A 59 -2.50 -10.26 29.85
C PRO A 59 -2.15 -8.99 29.05
N GLY A 60 -2.65 -7.82 29.47
CA GLY A 60 -2.37 -6.55 28.80
C GLY A 60 -3.57 -5.61 28.77
N SER A 61 -3.50 -4.57 27.93
CA SER A 61 -4.62 -3.66 27.70
C SER A 61 -5.59 -4.26 26.69
N ILE A 62 -6.82 -4.51 27.14
CA ILE A 62 -7.93 -4.99 26.28
C ILE A 62 -8.10 -4.06 25.08
N ILE A 63 -7.95 -2.75 25.27
CA ILE A 63 -8.10 -1.74 24.21
C ILE A 63 -7.01 -1.91 23.14
N SER A 64 -5.76 -2.14 23.52
CA SER A 64 -4.69 -2.34 22.53
C SER A 64 -4.90 -3.62 21.72
N ASP A 65 -5.39 -4.68 22.36
CA ASP A 65 -5.68 -5.93 21.66
C ASP A 65 -6.84 -5.78 20.68
N ILE A 66 -7.91 -5.07 21.07
CA ILE A 66 -9.03 -4.76 20.16
C ILE A 66 -8.54 -3.95 18.96
N VAL A 67 -7.79 -2.87 19.16
CA VAL A 67 -7.25 -2.05 18.07
C VAL A 67 -6.33 -2.87 17.16
N ASN A 68 -5.48 -3.73 17.73
CA ASN A 68 -4.64 -4.63 16.95
C ASN A 68 -5.47 -5.60 16.09
N GLN A 69 -6.56 -6.14 16.62
CA GLN A 69 -7.43 -7.04 15.86
C GLN A 69 -8.18 -6.28 14.76
N ILE A 70 -8.67 -5.07 15.03
CA ILE A 70 -9.31 -4.20 14.04
C ILE A 70 -8.35 -3.87 12.89
N ALA A 71 -7.09 -3.57 13.21
CA ALA A 71 -6.08 -3.20 12.22
C ALA A 71 -5.62 -4.38 11.37
N ASN A 72 -5.41 -5.55 11.99
CA ASN A 72 -4.72 -6.68 11.34
C ASN A 72 -5.66 -7.77 10.82
N SER A 73 -6.95 -7.76 11.19
CA SER A 73 -7.89 -8.74 10.65
C SER A 73 -8.20 -8.43 9.19
N TYR A 74 -8.23 -9.49 8.37
CA TYR A 74 -8.45 -9.35 6.94
C TYR A 74 -9.87 -8.85 6.66
N ILE A 75 -10.86 -9.46 7.31
CA ILE A 75 -12.26 -9.03 7.30
C ILE A 75 -12.67 -8.58 8.71
N VAL A 76 -13.44 -7.51 8.79
CA VAL A 76 -14.12 -7.09 10.01
C VAL A 76 -15.63 -7.14 9.78
N ILE A 77 -16.37 -7.73 10.70
CA ILE A 77 -17.83 -7.70 10.73
C ILE A 77 -18.25 -6.75 11.86
N ALA A 78 -19.13 -5.80 11.59
CA ALA A 78 -19.63 -4.86 12.59
C ALA A 78 -21.15 -4.95 12.75
N ASP A 79 -21.60 -5.29 13.95
CA ASP A 79 -23.03 -5.38 14.30
C ASP A 79 -23.56 -4.06 14.85
N LEU A 80 -24.34 -3.35 14.02
CA LEU A 80 -24.86 -2.02 14.31
C LEU A 80 -26.13 -2.03 15.17
N THR A 81 -26.65 -3.23 15.50
CA THR A 81 -27.89 -3.39 16.26
C THR A 81 -27.86 -2.63 17.60
N ASP A 82 -29.00 -2.02 17.96
CA ASP A 82 -29.20 -1.21 19.17
C ASP A 82 -28.34 0.06 19.29
N PHE A 83 -27.75 0.54 18.20
CA PHE A 83 -26.96 1.79 18.17
C PHE A 83 -25.84 1.87 19.21
N ASN A 84 -25.08 0.80 19.40
CA ASN A 84 -24.03 0.79 20.42
C ASN A 84 -22.87 1.76 20.08
N PRO A 85 -22.55 2.75 20.93
CA PRO A 85 -21.52 3.75 20.63
C PRO A 85 -20.10 3.16 20.53
N ASN A 86 -19.81 2.08 21.25
CA ASN A 86 -18.49 1.45 21.19
C ASN A 86 -18.28 0.75 19.85
N VAL A 87 -19.32 0.10 19.31
CA VAL A 87 -19.30 -0.48 17.96
C VAL A 87 -18.97 0.59 16.92
N PHE A 88 -19.63 1.76 16.97
CA PHE A 88 -19.36 2.83 16.02
C PHE A 88 -17.96 3.42 16.17
N TYR A 89 -17.44 3.52 17.39
CA TYR A 89 -16.05 3.94 17.62
C TYR A 89 -15.06 2.96 16.96
N GLU A 90 -15.20 1.66 17.22
CA GLU A 90 -14.35 0.62 16.66
C GLU A 90 -14.47 0.54 15.13
N LEU A 91 -15.69 0.70 14.60
CA LEU A 91 -15.96 0.80 13.17
C LEU A 91 -15.28 2.02 12.53
N GLY A 92 -15.32 3.17 13.18
CA GLY A 92 -14.63 4.38 12.73
C GLY A 92 -13.11 4.17 12.65
N VAL A 93 -12.52 3.49 13.64
CA VAL A 93 -11.11 3.10 13.61
C VAL A 93 -10.83 2.14 12.44
N ARG A 94 -11.69 1.12 12.22
CA ARG A 94 -11.54 0.22 11.07
C ARG A 94 -11.56 1.00 9.75
N HIS A 95 -12.56 1.84 9.56
CA HIS A 95 -12.74 2.65 8.35
C HIS A 95 -11.55 3.59 8.08
N ALA A 96 -10.83 4.04 9.10
CA ALA A 96 -9.61 4.83 8.91
C ALA A 96 -8.39 3.99 8.47
N LEU A 97 -8.37 2.70 8.79
CA LEU A 97 -7.19 1.84 8.63
C LEU A 97 -7.27 0.90 7.41
N SER A 98 -8.44 0.34 7.11
CA SER A 98 -8.58 -0.71 6.10
C SER A 98 -10.01 -0.80 5.58
N ASN A 99 -10.14 -1.26 4.34
CA ASN A 99 -11.39 -1.74 3.75
C ASN A 99 -11.69 -3.18 4.23
N ARG A 100 -12.63 -3.87 3.59
CA ARG A 100 -13.09 -5.25 3.91
C ARG A 100 -13.88 -5.30 5.21
N THR A 101 -14.88 -4.44 5.31
CA THR A 101 -15.79 -4.32 6.44
C THR A 101 -17.19 -4.73 6.01
N ILE A 102 -17.79 -5.69 6.71
CA ILE A 102 -19.16 -6.14 6.49
C ILE A 102 -20.03 -5.56 7.60
N LEU A 103 -21.01 -4.75 7.22
CA LEU A 103 -22.00 -4.21 8.15
C LEU A 103 -23.16 -5.20 8.30
N ILE A 104 -23.59 -5.45 9.54
CA ILE A 104 -24.77 -6.27 9.84
C ILE A 104 -25.67 -5.54 10.83
N ALA A 105 -26.98 -5.76 10.77
CA ALA A 105 -27.93 -5.21 11.73
C ALA A 105 -29.21 -6.04 11.80
N GLN A 106 -29.91 -6.04 12.94
CA GLN A 106 -31.21 -6.69 13.06
C GLN A 106 -32.38 -5.91 12.44
N SER A 107 -32.16 -4.64 12.12
CA SER A 107 -33.16 -3.74 11.55
C SER A 107 -32.44 -2.59 10.83
N GLU A 108 -33.02 -2.10 9.73
CA GLU A 108 -32.51 -0.93 9.01
C GLU A 108 -32.55 0.34 9.87
N GLU A 109 -33.41 0.38 10.89
CA GLU A 109 -33.54 1.51 11.79
C GLU A 109 -32.26 1.77 12.58
N PHE A 110 -31.40 0.76 12.76
CA PHE A 110 -30.12 0.85 13.47
C PHE A 110 -28.98 1.39 12.61
N ILE A 111 -29.23 1.63 11.31
CA ILE A 111 -28.22 2.14 10.38
C ILE A 111 -28.23 3.68 10.43
N PRO A 112 -27.16 4.32 10.92
CA PRO A 112 -27.09 5.78 10.97
C PRO A 112 -27.04 6.36 9.54
N PHE A 113 -27.48 7.60 9.40
CA PHE A 113 -27.57 8.28 8.10
C PHE A 113 -26.27 8.18 7.27
N ASP A 114 -25.10 8.39 7.90
CA ASP A 114 -23.79 8.33 7.25
C ASP A 114 -23.41 6.95 6.68
N LEU A 115 -24.11 5.88 7.11
CA LEU A 115 -23.87 4.50 6.66
C LEU A 115 -24.99 3.95 5.75
N LYS A 116 -26.06 4.72 5.49
CA LYS A 116 -27.24 4.23 4.73
C LYS A 116 -26.94 3.83 3.29
N ASP A 117 -25.98 4.49 2.67
CA ASP A 117 -25.58 4.18 1.28
C ASP A 117 -24.66 2.93 1.19
N TYR A 118 -24.22 2.41 2.33
CA TYR A 118 -23.38 1.21 2.40
C TYR A 118 -24.22 -0.03 2.66
N ARG A 119 -23.90 -1.09 1.91
CA ARG A 119 -24.65 -2.35 2.00
C ARG A 119 -24.48 -2.95 3.40
N THR A 120 -25.62 -3.15 4.06
CA THR A 120 -25.71 -3.79 5.37
C THR A 120 -26.54 -5.07 5.24
N ILE A 121 -26.06 -6.17 5.80
CA ILE A 121 -26.83 -7.42 5.85
C ILE A 121 -27.83 -7.31 6.99
N ILE A 122 -29.12 -7.24 6.64
CA ILE A 122 -30.20 -7.31 7.63
C ILE A 122 -30.44 -8.76 8.01
N TYR A 123 -30.48 -9.05 9.30
CA TYR A 123 -30.65 -10.40 9.81
C TYR A 123 -31.65 -10.47 10.95
N ASP A 124 -32.16 -11.66 11.21
CA ASP A 124 -32.98 -11.95 12.38
C ASP A 124 -32.60 -13.33 12.93
N ASN A 125 -32.96 -13.58 14.19
CA ASN A 125 -32.56 -14.80 14.89
C ASN A 125 -33.44 -16.03 14.55
N SER A 126 -34.36 -15.94 13.58
CA SER A 126 -35.13 -17.10 13.13
C SER A 126 -34.28 -18.04 12.26
N ALA A 127 -34.68 -19.31 12.14
CA ALA A 127 -34.00 -20.27 11.26
C ALA A 127 -33.99 -19.82 9.79
N LYS A 128 -35.03 -19.13 9.34
CA LYS A 128 -35.10 -18.56 7.98
C LYS A 128 -34.11 -17.40 7.85
N GLY A 129 -34.09 -16.49 8.84
CA GLY A 129 -33.16 -15.37 8.91
C GLY A 129 -31.70 -15.84 8.91
N ALA A 130 -31.38 -16.86 9.71
CA ALA A 130 -30.06 -17.47 9.78
C ALA A 130 -29.57 -17.97 8.41
N LYS A 131 -30.44 -18.64 7.64
CA LYS A 131 -30.09 -19.12 6.30
C LYS A 131 -29.83 -17.96 5.33
N ILE A 132 -30.72 -16.97 5.30
CA ILE A 132 -30.58 -15.78 4.43
C ILE A 132 -29.30 -15.00 4.77
N PHE A 133 -29.01 -14.86 6.07
CA PHE A 133 -27.78 -14.24 6.55
C PHE A 133 -26.56 -15.02 6.08
N SER A 134 -26.55 -16.35 6.21
CA SER A 134 -25.44 -17.19 5.78
C SER A 134 -25.17 -17.08 4.28
N ASP A 135 -26.22 -17.09 3.45
CA ASP A 135 -26.07 -16.93 2.00
C ASP A 135 -25.50 -15.55 1.64
N SER A 136 -26.03 -14.50 2.27
CA SER A 136 -25.58 -13.12 2.06
C SER A 136 -24.14 -12.91 2.52
N LEU A 137 -23.78 -13.41 3.70
CA LEU A 137 -22.44 -13.31 4.26
C LEU A 137 -21.42 -14.00 3.34
N ASN A 138 -21.75 -15.19 2.83
CA ASN A 138 -20.90 -15.91 1.88
C ASN A 138 -20.69 -15.14 0.57
N SER A 139 -21.72 -14.47 0.06
CA SER A 139 -21.59 -13.60 -1.11
C SER A 139 -20.67 -12.40 -0.84
N PHE A 140 -20.80 -11.74 0.31
CA PHE A 140 -19.93 -10.61 0.68
C PHE A 140 -18.48 -11.04 0.85
N ILE A 141 -18.25 -12.16 1.53
CA ILE A 141 -16.89 -12.70 1.73
C ILE A 141 -16.25 -13.04 0.38
N LYS A 142 -17.02 -13.67 -0.53
CA LYS A 142 -16.55 -13.96 -1.88
C LYS A 142 -16.14 -12.70 -2.63
N GLU A 143 -17.00 -11.68 -2.64
CA GLU A 143 -16.71 -10.40 -3.28
C GLU A 143 -15.45 -9.76 -2.71
N ILE A 144 -15.28 -9.76 -1.37
CA ILE A 144 -14.07 -9.24 -0.71
C ILE A 144 -12.80 -9.97 -1.19
N PHE A 145 -12.84 -11.27 -1.44
CA PHE A 145 -11.69 -12.01 -1.97
C PHE A 145 -11.43 -11.72 -3.45
N GLU A 146 -12.48 -11.45 -4.24
CA GLU A 146 -12.38 -11.10 -5.66
C GLU A 146 -11.93 -9.65 -5.87
N THR A 147 -12.34 -8.74 -4.99
CA THR A 147 -12.05 -7.29 -5.05
C THR A 147 -11.48 -6.74 -3.73
N PRO A 148 -10.31 -7.23 -3.28
CA PRO A 148 -9.77 -6.95 -1.93
C PRO A 148 -9.41 -5.49 -1.65
N ASP A 149 -9.29 -4.66 -2.69
CA ASP A 149 -8.94 -3.23 -2.62
C ASP A 149 -10.14 -2.30 -2.87
N LEU A 150 -11.34 -2.88 -3.03
CA LEU A 150 -12.58 -2.11 -3.17
C LEU A 150 -12.79 -1.25 -1.92
N ILE A 151 -13.12 0.02 -2.13
CA ILE A 151 -13.47 0.91 -1.03
C ILE A 151 -14.92 0.66 -0.66
N ASP A 152 -15.16 0.41 0.61
CA ASP A 152 -16.44 -0.01 1.15
C ASP A 152 -16.93 0.90 2.29
N ASN A 153 -16.29 2.06 2.48
CA ASN A 153 -16.59 2.94 3.61
C ASN A 153 -16.33 4.43 3.31
N PRO A 154 -17.04 5.34 4.01
CA PRO A 154 -17.03 6.76 3.69
C PRO A 154 -15.73 7.46 4.06
N VAL A 155 -14.97 6.91 5.01
CA VAL A 155 -13.70 7.50 5.47
C VAL A 155 -12.65 7.33 4.39
N LEU A 156 -12.43 6.10 3.92
CA LEU A 156 -11.47 5.84 2.84
C LEU A 156 -11.88 6.50 1.54
N GLU A 157 -13.18 6.58 1.23
CA GLU A 157 -13.63 7.36 0.06
C GLU A 157 -13.21 8.82 0.15
N LYS A 158 -13.41 9.45 1.32
CA LYS A 158 -13.01 10.85 1.53
C LYS A 158 -11.50 11.01 1.57
N LEU A 159 -10.76 10.07 2.16
CA LEU A 159 -9.30 10.10 2.18
C LEU A 159 -8.71 9.90 0.78
N LYS A 160 -9.21 8.95 -0.02
CA LYS A 160 -8.82 8.84 -1.42
C LYS A 160 -9.24 10.06 -2.23
N LYS A 161 -10.46 10.59 -2.05
CA LYS A 161 -10.88 11.85 -2.69
C LYS A 161 -9.98 13.02 -2.26
N ARG A 162 -9.47 13.02 -1.03
CA ARG A 162 -8.52 14.02 -0.54
C ARG A 162 -7.15 13.83 -1.17
N GLU A 163 -6.63 12.60 -1.26
CA GLU A 163 -5.41 12.31 -2.02
C GLU A 163 -5.57 12.71 -3.48
N THR A 164 -6.67 12.32 -4.14
CA THR A 164 -7.00 12.70 -5.50
C THR A 164 -7.20 14.20 -5.64
N LYS A 165 -7.82 14.90 -4.68
CA LYS A 165 -7.95 16.36 -4.70
C LYS A 165 -6.64 17.07 -4.39
N GLU A 166 -5.79 16.54 -3.51
CA GLU A 166 -4.44 17.05 -3.29
C GLU A 166 -3.59 16.81 -4.55
N ILE A 167 -3.81 15.70 -5.25
CA ILE A 167 -3.24 15.41 -6.57
C ILE A 167 -3.84 16.33 -7.65
N GLU A 168 -5.15 16.60 -7.68
CA GLU A 168 -5.82 17.49 -8.66
C GLU A 168 -5.51 18.97 -8.39
N HIS A 169 -5.35 19.38 -7.13
CA HIS A 169 -4.86 20.70 -6.73
C HIS A 169 -3.36 20.84 -7.05
N GLN A 170 -2.63 19.72 -7.15
CA GLN A 170 -1.28 19.66 -7.73
C GLN A 170 -1.27 19.60 -9.27
N ILE A 171 -2.40 19.29 -9.93
CA ILE A 171 -2.54 19.11 -11.40
C ILE A 171 -3.33 20.27 -12.06
N THR A 172 -4.00 21.14 -11.32
CA THR A 172 -4.74 22.29 -11.91
C THR A 172 -3.77 23.35 -12.44
N PRO A 173 -4.06 24.02 -13.58
CA PRO A 173 -3.26 25.15 -14.05
C PRO A 173 -3.29 26.24 -12.98
N ILE A 174 -2.11 26.68 -12.56
CA ILE A 174 -1.91 27.62 -11.47
C ILE A 174 -2.69 28.91 -11.76
N SER A 175 -3.80 29.13 -11.05
CA SER A 175 -4.27 30.50 -10.84
C SER A 175 -3.22 31.21 -9.98
N LYS A 176 -2.44 32.06 -10.65
CA LYS A 176 -1.53 33.10 -10.11
C LYS A 176 -1.42 33.13 -8.58
N LYS A 177 -0.48 32.38 -8.03
CA LYS A 177 0.28 32.80 -6.83
C LYS A 177 1.64 32.12 -6.83
N GLU A 178 2.64 32.92 -7.18
CA GLU A 178 4.05 32.61 -7.02
C GLU A 178 4.33 32.23 -5.56
N LYS A 179 4.97 31.07 -5.34
CA LYS A 179 6.35 30.99 -4.78
C LYS A 179 6.75 29.56 -4.43
N GLN A 180 7.89 29.17 -5.00
CA GLN A 180 8.87 28.16 -4.54
C GLN A 180 8.62 26.70 -4.96
N ASN A 181 9.06 26.37 -6.18
CA ASN A 181 9.25 25.00 -6.67
C ASN A 181 10.23 24.24 -5.76
N ASN A 182 9.74 23.32 -4.93
CA ASN A 182 10.62 22.45 -4.16
C ASN A 182 11.15 21.34 -5.09
N LEU A 183 12.48 21.13 -5.14
CA LEU A 183 13.13 20.06 -5.91
C LEU A 183 12.51 18.67 -5.64
N SER A 184 11.99 18.48 -4.42
CA SER A 184 11.25 17.28 -4.04
C SER A 184 9.97 17.09 -4.84
N GLU A 185 9.19 18.15 -5.11
CA GLU A 185 7.96 18.07 -5.90
C GLU A 185 8.24 17.76 -7.36
N ARG A 186 9.30 18.37 -7.92
CA ARG A 186 9.76 18.08 -9.30
C ARG A 186 10.16 16.62 -9.44
N PHE A 187 10.86 16.08 -8.44
CA PHE A 187 11.23 14.67 -8.41
C PHE A 187 10.02 13.73 -8.39
N GLU A 188 9.03 13.98 -7.52
CA GLU A 188 7.84 13.14 -7.44
C GLU A 188 7.05 13.16 -8.77
N ARG A 189 7.05 14.29 -9.49
CA ARG A 189 6.45 14.38 -10.84
C ARG A 189 7.17 13.51 -11.87
N ILE A 190 8.50 13.52 -11.87
CA ILE A 190 9.32 12.69 -12.78
C ILE A 190 9.08 11.21 -12.51
N ALA A 191 9.14 10.81 -11.23
CA ALA A 191 8.90 9.43 -10.84
C ALA A 191 7.52 8.94 -11.29
N ARG A 192 6.49 9.80 -11.23
CA ARG A 192 5.14 9.49 -11.69
C ARG A 192 5.01 9.41 -13.21
N ILE A 193 5.57 10.37 -13.96
CA ILE A 193 5.46 10.40 -15.43
C ILE A 193 6.18 9.20 -16.06
N ASP A 194 7.37 8.87 -15.55
CA ASP A 194 8.14 7.73 -16.06
C ASP A 194 7.71 6.38 -15.48
N ARG A 195 6.71 6.38 -14.58
CA ARG A 195 6.22 5.21 -13.82
C ARG A 195 7.36 4.47 -13.11
N LEU A 196 8.21 5.22 -12.43
CA LEU A 196 9.30 4.69 -11.62
C LEU A 196 8.75 4.15 -10.30
N GLU A 197 9.07 2.91 -9.99
CA GLU A 197 8.73 2.27 -8.72
C GLU A 197 9.90 2.35 -7.74
N ALA A 198 9.60 2.57 -6.47
CA ALA A 198 10.58 2.70 -5.39
C ALA A 198 10.60 1.44 -4.51
N GLN A 199 11.75 1.17 -3.88
CA GLN A 199 11.98 -0.01 -3.06
C GLN A 199 10.98 -0.23 -1.90
N ARG A 200 10.32 0.83 -1.40
CA ARG A 200 9.38 0.74 -0.26
C ARG A 200 8.01 0.15 -0.59
N THR A 201 7.71 -0.15 -1.86
CA THR A 201 6.34 -0.55 -2.26
C THR A 201 6.12 -2.06 -2.37
N TYR A 202 7.15 -2.90 -2.21
CA TYR A 202 7.00 -4.36 -2.35
C TYR A 202 6.97 -5.08 -1.00
N THR A 203 5.78 -5.18 -0.40
CA THR A 203 5.50 -6.27 0.53
C THR A 203 5.36 -7.58 -0.25
N LYS A 204 6.41 -8.40 -0.19
CA LYS A 204 6.34 -9.87 -0.28
C LYS A 204 5.82 -10.48 -1.60
N HIS A 205 6.22 -9.96 -2.75
CA HIS A 205 6.16 -10.69 -4.02
C HIS A 205 7.54 -10.72 -4.67
N SER A 206 8.01 -11.92 -5.04
CA SER A 206 9.27 -12.13 -5.74
C SER A 206 9.21 -11.45 -7.11
N ILE A 207 10.11 -10.49 -7.35
CA ILE A 207 10.31 -9.88 -8.66
C ILE A 207 10.95 -10.95 -9.57
N TYR A 208 10.41 -11.11 -10.76
CA TYR A 208 10.96 -11.98 -11.78
C TYR A 208 11.81 -11.13 -12.73
N PHE A 209 13.04 -11.57 -12.97
CA PHE A 209 13.88 -10.96 -13.99
C PHE A 209 13.67 -11.70 -15.31
N ASP A 210 14.09 -11.10 -16.42
CA ASP A 210 13.92 -11.57 -17.81
C ASP A 210 14.39 -13.03 -18.06
N ASN A 211 15.19 -13.59 -17.13
CA ASN A 211 15.76 -14.93 -17.19
C ASN A 211 15.13 -15.90 -16.16
N GLY A 212 14.04 -15.51 -15.48
CA GLY A 212 13.33 -16.34 -14.49
C GLY A 212 14.02 -16.51 -13.13
N LYS A 213 15.15 -15.83 -12.88
CA LYS A 213 15.80 -15.80 -11.56
C LYS A 213 14.97 -14.97 -10.57
N LYS A 214 14.92 -15.41 -9.32
CA LYS A 214 14.33 -14.70 -8.19
C LYS A 214 15.45 -14.15 -7.31
N GLU A 215 15.44 -12.86 -7.04
CA GLU A 215 16.31 -12.26 -6.03
C GLU A 215 15.47 -11.73 -4.87
N PHE A 216 16.03 -11.86 -3.66
CA PHE A 216 15.31 -11.60 -2.42
C PHE A 216 15.73 -10.30 -1.73
N GLU A 217 16.91 -9.73 -2.04
CA GLU A 217 17.39 -8.53 -1.35
C GLU A 217 18.25 -7.67 -2.29
N ILE A 218 17.63 -6.66 -2.90
CA ILE A 218 18.36 -5.57 -3.54
C ILE A 218 18.88 -4.67 -2.40
N PRO A 219 20.19 -4.33 -2.33
CA PRO A 219 20.74 -3.57 -1.21
C PRO A 219 20.04 -2.22 -1.04
N GLY A 220 19.60 -1.95 0.18
CA GLY A 220 18.85 -0.76 0.54
C GLY A 220 19.75 0.45 0.77
N SER A 221 19.57 1.47 -0.08
CA SER A 221 19.69 2.91 0.20
C SER A 221 20.66 3.37 1.31
N GLU A 222 21.95 3.02 1.26
CA GLU A 222 22.97 3.62 2.11
C GLU A 222 23.83 4.59 1.28
N GLY A 223 23.33 5.82 1.12
CA GLY A 223 24.06 6.88 0.43
C GLY A 223 23.20 8.04 -0.04
N SER A 224 23.80 8.90 -0.86
CA SER A 224 23.13 10.08 -1.46
C SER A 224 22.14 9.74 -2.58
N PHE A 225 22.11 8.50 -3.07
CA PHE A 225 21.23 8.03 -4.14
C PHE A 225 20.17 7.08 -3.61
N ARG A 226 19.00 7.09 -4.26
CA ARG A 226 17.91 6.13 -4.04
C ARG A 226 17.64 5.34 -5.31
N LEU A 227 17.41 4.04 -5.18
CA LEU A 227 17.15 3.15 -6.31
C LEU A 227 15.64 3.09 -6.66
N PHE A 228 15.37 3.17 -7.95
CA PHE A 228 14.08 3.00 -8.59
C PHE A 228 14.22 2.08 -9.81
N TRP A 229 13.11 1.56 -10.31
CA TRP A 229 13.08 0.77 -11.54
C TRP A 229 11.82 1.08 -12.35
N LYS A 230 11.88 0.74 -13.64
CA LYS A 230 10.73 0.80 -14.54
C LYS A 230 10.38 -0.61 -15.00
N LEU A 231 9.13 -1.00 -14.83
CA LEU A 231 8.62 -2.26 -15.33
C LEU A 231 8.09 -2.13 -16.77
N ASP A 232 8.00 -3.26 -17.46
CA ASP A 232 7.26 -3.36 -18.72
C ASP A 232 5.75 -3.18 -18.52
N SER A 233 4.99 -3.18 -19.63
CA SER A 233 3.53 -3.00 -19.60
C SER A 233 2.80 -4.07 -18.78
N ASN A 234 3.41 -5.24 -18.64
CA ASN A 234 2.83 -6.39 -17.98
C ASN A 234 3.22 -6.47 -16.49
N LYS A 235 4.13 -5.59 -16.04
CA LYS A 235 4.71 -5.55 -14.69
C LYS A 235 5.48 -6.81 -14.31
N GLU A 236 6.04 -7.50 -15.30
CA GLU A 236 6.73 -8.78 -15.10
C GLU A 236 8.24 -8.65 -15.22
N THR A 237 8.74 -7.68 -15.99
CA THR A 237 10.17 -7.50 -16.23
C THR A 237 10.63 -6.08 -15.93
N ILE A 238 11.84 -5.95 -15.35
CA ILE A 238 12.48 -4.64 -15.16
C ILE A 238 13.17 -4.22 -16.46
N LEU A 239 12.69 -3.13 -17.06
CA LEU A 239 13.29 -2.54 -18.25
C LEU A 239 14.60 -1.81 -17.91
N ASN A 240 14.57 -0.92 -16.90
CA ASN A 240 15.70 -0.06 -16.53
C ASN A 240 15.76 0.18 -15.01
N TYR A 241 16.97 0.43 -14.52
CA TYR A 241 17.24 0.87 -13.15
C TYR A 241 17.61 2.36 -13.11
N TYR A 242 17.17 3.05 -12.07
CA TYR A 242 17.40 4.48 -11.88
C TYR A 242 17.92 4.75 -10.46
N TYR A 243 19.15 5.23 -10.35
CA TYR A 243 19.71 5.77 -9.11
C TYR A 243 19.52 7.28 -9.13
N ILE A 244 18.71 7.81 -8.22
CA ILE A 244 18.35 9.22 -8.21
C ILE A 244 18.81 9.89 -6.92
N SER A 245 19.59 10.97 -7.05
CA SER A 245 20.03 11.80 -5.93
C SER A 245 19.41 13.20 -6.00
N LYS A 246 19.03 13.72 -4.83
CA LYS A 246 18.47 15.07 -4.64
C LYS A 246 19.49 16.06 -4.03
N ASN A 247 20.76 15.67 -3.87
CA ASN A 247 21.74 16.46 -3.13
C ASN A 247 22.99 16.74 -3.99
N GLU A 248 23.38 18.02 -4.06
CA GLU A 248 24.52 18.51 -4.81
C GLU A 248 25.83 18.52 -4.00
N GLU A 249 25.74 18.62 -2.66
CA GLU A 249 26.91 18.85 -1.83
C GLU A 249 27.47 17.51 -1.33
N HIS A 250 28.62 17.14 -1.89
CA HIS A 250 29.44 15.99 -1.52
C HIS A 250 28.80 14.63 -1.82
N ILE A 251 28.64 14.32 -3.12
CA ILE A 251 28.43 12.92 -3.53
C ILE A 251 29.67 12.12 -3.16
N ASN A 252 29.53 11.29 -2.12
CA ASN A 252 30.55 10.33 -1.76
C ASN A 252 30.45 9.11 -2.70
N TRP A 253 31.21 9.16 -3.78
CA TRP A 253 31.28 8.09 -4.77
C TRP A 253 31.86 6.79 -4.21
N ASP A 254 32.58 6.83 -3.08
CA ASP A 254 33.13 5.63 -2.45
C ASP A 254 32.06 4.83 -1.67
N THR A 255 31.03 5.47 -1.11
CA THR A 255 29.87 4.77 -0.51
C THR A 255 29.03 4.04 -1.56
N LEU A 256 28.87 4.64 -2.75
CA LEU A 256 28.14 4.03 -3.88
C LEU A 256 28.87 2.80 -4.46
N ARG A 257 30.17 2.65 -4.17
CA ARG A 257 31.01 1.57 -4.69
C ARG A 257 30.57 0.18 -4.23
N SER A 258 30.10 0.06 -2.99
CA SER A 258 29.65 -1.21 -2.41
C SER A 258 28.31 -1.62 -3.02
N GLU A 259 27.36 -0.69 -3.12
CA GLU A 259 26.04 -0.92 -3.74
C GLU A 259 26.16 -1.29 -5.22
N ILE A 260 27.03 -0.59 -5.97
CA ILE A 260 27.25 -0.91 -7.39
C ILE A 260 27.92 -2.27 -7.57
N ARG A 261 28.79 -2.69 -6.64
CA ARG A 261 29.40 -4.04 -6.69
C ARG A 261 28.38 -5.14 -6.44
N LEU A 262 27.49 -4.95 -5.46
CA LEU A 262 26.36 -5.84 -5.21
C LEU A 262 25.47 -5.90 -6.45
N LEU A 263 25.07 -4.75 -7.00
CA LEU A 263 24.29 -4.70 -8.23
C LEU A 263 25.00 -5.40 -9.40
N ILE A 264 26.32 -5.22 -9.58
CA ILE A 264 27.08 -5.91 -10.64
C ILE A 264 27.02 -7.44 -10.48
N ALA A 265 27.06 -7.93 -9.24
CA ALA A 265 27.01 -9.36 -8.92
C ALA A 265 25.60 -9.93 -9.16
N GLU A 266 24.57 -9.21 -8.72
CA GLU A 266 23.16 -9.61 -8.84
C GLU A 266 22.62 -9.43 -10.28
N THR A 267 23.00 -8.35 -10.97
CA THR A 267 22.58 -8.05 -12.36
C THR A 267 23.48 -8.66 -13.42
N SER A 268 24.36 -9.61 -13.08
CA SER A 268 25.41 -10.14 -13.98
C SER A 268 24.89 -10.63 -15.33
N ASP A 269 23.62 -11.02 -15.39
CA ASP A 269 23.02 -11.73 -16.51
C ASP A 269 22.02 -10.88 -17.34
N PHE A 270 21.87 -9.56 -17.08
CA PHE A 270 20.81 -8.74 -17.68
C PHE A 270 21.31 -7.52 -18.48
N PRO A 271 20.78 -7.25 -19.69
CA PRO A 271 21.11 -6.08 -20.50
C PRO A 271 20.16 -4.89 -20.27
N SER A 272 19.95 -4.47 -19.01
CA SER A 272 19.15 -3.28 -18.68
C SER A 272 20.03 -2.04 -18.52
N ASP A 273 19.53 -0.87 -18.92
CA ASP A 273 20.24 0.39 -18.63
C ASP A 273 20.16 0.71 -17.13
N ILE A 274 21.26 1.21 -16.58
CA ILE A 274 21.40 1.70 -15.22
C ILE A 274 21.70 3.19 -15.30
N LYS A 275 20.67 3.99 -15.04
CA LYS A 275 20.72 5.45 -15.14
C LYS A 275 20.96 6.08 -13.77
N PHE A 276 21.99 6.90 -13.65
CA PHE A 276 22.25 7.74 -12.50
C PHE A 276 21.73 9.14 -12.83
N ILE A 277 20.75 9.61 -12.07
CA ILE A 277 20.15 10.93 -12.26
C ILE A 277 20.49 11.81 -11.06
N LEU A 278 21.12 12.95 -11.35
CA LEU A 278 21.37 14.00 -10.38
C LEU A 278 20.36 15.12 -10.57
N LEU A 279 19.51 15.34 -9.57
CA LEU A 279 18.49 16.38 -9.58
C LEU A 279 18.93 17.57 -8.76
N THR A 280 18.76 18.76 -9.35
CA THR A 280 19.14 20.02 -8.71
C THR A 280 18.26 21.17 -9.19
N ASP A 281 17.86 22.02 -8.26
CA ASP A 281 17.17 23.29 -8.52
C ASP A 281 18.14 24.45 -8.77
N LYS A 282 19.44 24.21 -8.65
CA LYS A 282 20.49 25.17 -8.98
C LYS A 282 21.03 24.96 -10.39
N LYS A 283 21.54 26.05 -10.95
CA LYS A 283 22.33 26.00 -12.18
C LYS A 283 23.72 25.47 -11.85
N ILE A 284 24.06 24.29 -12.37
CA ILE A 284 25.38 23.70 -12.16
C ILE A 284 26.40 24.38 -13.08
N THR A 285 27.56 24.74 -12.51
CA THR A 285 28.66 25.30 -13.30
C THR A 285 29.29 24.24 -14.22
N ILE A 286 29.91 24.69 -15.32
CA ILE A 286 30.63 23.80 -16.24
C ILE A 286 31.72 23.00 -15.48
N ARG A 287 32.42 23.64 -14.56
CA ARG A 287 33.46 23.01 -13.73
C ARG A 287 32.90 21.87 -12.87
N SER A 288 31.79 22.11 -12.17
CA SER A 288 31.15 21.09 -11.33
C SER A 288 30.60 19.92 -12.17
N LYS A 289 30.06 20.18 -13.38
CA LYS A 289 29.66 19.10 -14.31
C LYS A 289 30.85 18.24 -14.74
N ILE A 290 31.99 18.87 -15.04
CA ILE A 290 33.22 18.15 -15.39
C ILE A 290 33.69 17.28 -14.20
N GLU A 291 33.72 17.82 -12.99
CA GLU A 291 34.14 17.08 -11.79
C GLU A 291 33.23 15.86 -11.50
N LEU A 292 31.92 15.99 -11.70
CA LEU A 292 30.96 14.89 -11.60
C LEU A 292 31.18 13.81 -12.66
N ILE A 293 31.35 14.21 -13.92
CA ILE A 293 31.62 13.28 -15.03
C ILE A 293 32.95 12.56 -14.83
N THR A 294 34.00 13.27 -14.40
CA THR A 294 35.31 12.68 -14.11
C THR A 294 35.20 11.66 -12.97
N SER A 295 34.45 11.96 -11.92
CA SER A 295 34.22 11.05 -10.80
C SER A 295 33.43 9.81 -11.21
N PHE A 296 32.40 9.98 -12.04
CA PHE A 296 31.63 8.88 -12.62
C PHE A 296 32.48 8.00 -13.54
N ASN A 297 33.35 8.59 -14.37
CA ASN A 297 34.27 7.82 -15.22
C ASN A 297 35.30 7.03 -14.40
N LYS A 298 35.76 7.57 -13.26
CA LYS A 298 36.63 6.86 -12.30
C LYS A 298 35.91 5.68 -11.63
N LEU A 299 34.58 5.76 -11.48
CA LEU A 299 33.74 4.64 -11.06
C LEU A 299 33.60 3.60 -12.19
N LEU A 300 33.29 4.04 -13.42
CA LEU A 300 33.18 3.15 -14.59
C LEU A 300 34.47 2.39 -14.91
N SER A 301 35.65 2.96 -14.61
CA SER A 301 36.93 2.27 -14.84
C SER A 301 37.06 0.97 -14.04
N LYS A 302 36.34 0.86 -12.91
CA LYS A 302 36.27 -0.32 -12.05
C LYS A 302 35.25 -1.37 -12.54
N ILE A 303 34.48 -1.05 -13.57
CA ILE A 303 33.46 -1.94 -14.18
C ILE A 303 34.07 -2.61 -15.43
N PRO A 304 33.75 -3.90 -15.71
CA PRO A 304 34.18 -4.57 -16.94
C PRO A 304 33.82 -3.77 -18.20
N SER A 305 34.77 -3.63 -19.13
CA SER A 305 34.64 -2.77 -20.32
C SER A 305 33.37 -3.03 -21.14
N LYS A 306 32.98 -4.29 -21.31
CA LYS A 306 31.78 -4.71 -22.04
C LYS A 306 30.46 -4.23 -21.41
N ARG A 307 30.45 -3.92 -20.10
CA ARG A 307 29.26 -3.51 -19.35
C ARG A 307 29.12 -2.00 -19.19
N ARG A 308 30.21 -1.24 -19.34
CA ARG A 308 30.22 0.23 -19.11
C ARG A 308 29.16 0.98 -19.93
N LYS A 309 28.82 0.49 -21.13
CA LYS A 309 27.83 1.10 -22.03
C LYS A 309 26.41 1.17 -21.46
N PHE A 310 26.07 0.34 -20.48
CA PHE A 310 24.75 0.32 -19.85
C PHE A 310 24.65 1.30 -18.66
N TYR A 311 25.76 1.92 -18.25
CA TYR A 311 25.80 2.84 -17.11
C TYR A 311 25.82 4.26 -17.63
N ILE A 312 24.73 5.00 -17.39
CA ILE A 312 24.51 6.33 -17.94
C ILE A 312 24.38 7.31 -16.79
N LEU A 313 25.07 8.45 -16.86
CA LEU A 313 24.90 9.55 -15.92
C LEU A 313 24.17 10.70 -16.62
N ASP A 314 23.02 11.07 -16.09
CA ASP A 314 22.26 12.24 -16.49
C ASP A 314 22.23 13.28 -15.37
N ILE A 315 22.41 14.54 -15.74
CA ILE A 315 22.41 15.68 -14.81
C ILE A 315 21.23 16.57 -15.17
N TRP A 316 20.22 16.57 -14.31
CA TRP A 316 18.97 17.27 -14.49
C TRP A 316 19.01 18.54 -13.64
N ASP A 317 19.67 19.56 -14.18
CA ASP A 317 19.69 20.90 -13.59
C ASP A 317 18.39 21.66 -13.85
N ASP A 318 18.22 22.80 -13.16
CA ASP A 318 16.99 23.59 -13.26
C ASP A 318 16.60 23.94 -14.70
N MET A 319 17.59 24.20 -15.56
CA MET A 319 17.38 24.53 -16.97
C MET A 319 16.89 23.32 -17.76
N PHE A 320 17.50 22.14 -17.56
CA PHE A 320 17.04 20.90 -18.17
C PHE A 320 15.64 20.54 -17.70
N LEU A 321 15.39 20.60 -16.38
CA LEU A 321 14.11 20.28 -15.78
C LEU A 321 12.99 21.20 -16.31
N LYS A 322 13.25 22.51 -16.44
CA LYS A 322 12.28 23.45 -17.05
C LYS A 322 11.97 23.09 -18.51
N LYS A 323 13.00 22.74 -19.29
CA LYS A 323 12.81 22.34 -20.69
C LYS A 323 12.01 21.04 -20.80
N TRP A 324 12.27 20.08 -19.93
CA TRP A 324 11.52 18.83 -19.83
C TRP A 324 10.07 19.09 -19.42
N GLU A 325 9.85 19.89 -18.37
CA GLU A 325 8.51 20.30 -17.90
C GLU A 325 7.70 20.96 -19.03
N LYS A 326 8.33 21.84 -19.83
CA LYS A 326 7.69 22.48 -20.98
C LYS A 326 7.30 21.47 -22.08
N LYS A 327 8.18 20.50 -22.36
CA LYS A 327 7.91 19.46 -23.37
C LYS A 327 6.74 18.56 -22.96
N GLU A 328 6.65 18.24 -21.67
CA GLU A 328 5.58 17.41 -21.11
C GLU A 328 4.29 18.23 -20.80
N GLY A 329 4.23 19.52 -21.19
CA GLY A 329 3.05 20.37 -21.03
C GLY A 329 2.75 20.81 -19.58
N ILE A 330 3.74 20.75 -18.70
CA ILE A 330 3.62 21.08 -17.27
C ILE A 330 3.77 22.59 -17.03
N ILE A 331 4.55 23.27 -17.86
CA ILE A 331 4.75 24.73 -17.85
C ILE A 331 4.64 25.29 -19.28
N ASP A 332 4.16 26.52 -19.42
CA ASP A 332 3.89 27.18 -20.72
C ASP A 332 5.13 27.41 -21.61
#